data_AF-A0A9P9IWZ5-F1
#
_entry.id   AF-A0A9P9IWZ5-F1
#
_cell.length_a   1.000
_cell.length_b   1.000
_cell.length_c   1.000
_cell.angle_alpha   90.00
_cell.angle_beta   90.00
_cell.angle_gamma   90.00
#
_symmetry.space_group_name_H-M   'P 1'
#
loop_
_entity.id
_entity.type
_entity.pdbx_description
1 polymer ?
#
loop_
_entity_poly.entity_id
_entity_poly.type
_entity_poly.pdbx_seq_one_letter_code
_entity_poly.pdbx_strand_id
1 'polypeptide(L)'
;MATDAIPKPAFPVPPADAAKHHVQTHLTYHLYDGLPTADVYPERDPLTDRPVGSAIFPHTITDVTGNEQDYTLDNAGFQFVHHESKEKDFKDEDKIKREYYPEVMELLKQVTGGSRVFVFDHTVRNKKESLTVGGPVQKVHVDHSYADVPRLVKFHLPDEAEELLKRRVQVVNVWRPIKPIYKDPLAVADKRTVPEEDLLTQKTVFPRYQLEAFALKPNPAHKFYYRYGQTPDIVTLIKTYESKTDGVARNCPHSSFVNPETVNYPVRESIETRCIIFH
;
A
#
# COMPACT_ATOMS: atom_id res chain seq x y z
N MET A 1 29.48 23.88 4.12
CA MET A 1 29.48 22.58 4.81
C MET A 1 28.89 21.58 3.83
N ALA A 2 29.68 20.59 3.42
CA ALA A 2 29.27 19.61 2.44
C ALA A 2 28.09 18.82 2.99
N THR A 3 27.01 18.74 2.22
CA THR A 3 25.93 17.79 2.45
C THR A 3 26.51 16.42 2.21
N ASP A 4 26.85 15.70 3.28
CA ASP A 4 27.16 14.27 3.19
C ASP A 4 25.91 13.57 2.66
N ALA A 5 25.90 13.35 1.34
CA ALA A 5 24.90 12.53 0.70
C ALA A 5 24.99 11.16 1.36
N ILE A 6 23.91 10.80 2.07
CA ILE A 6 23.72 9.49 2.67
C ILE A 6 24.08 8.45 1.61
N PRO A 7 24.97 7.48 1.90
CA PRO A 7 25.31 6.44 0.94
C PRO A 7 24.01 5.79 0.46
N LYS A 8 23.72 5.88 -0.85
CA LYS A 8 22.60 5.14 -1.44
C LYS A 8 22.81 3.68 -1.08
N PRO A 9 21.92 3.03 -0.30
CA PRO A 9 22.09 1.62 -0.02
C PRO A 9 22.11 0.89 -1.36
N ALA A 10 23.23 0.22 -1.64
CA ALA A 10 23.25 -0.80 -2.67
C ALA A 10 22.22 -1.83 -2.23
N PHE A 11 21.23 -2.13 -3.07
CA PHE A 11 20.43 -3.34 -2.89
C PHE A 11 21.27 -4.51 -3.43
N PRO A 12 21.76 -5.42 -2.58
CA PRO A 12 21.99 -6.76 -3.04
C PRO A 12 21.10 -7.72 -2.27
N VAL A 13 19.92 -8.03 -2.81
CA VAL A 13 19.43 -9.40 -2.74
C VAL A 13 18.94 -9.77 -4.14
N PRO A 14 19.82 -10.40 -4.95
CA PRO A 14 19.41 -10.99 -6.21
C PRO A 14 18.31 -12.04 -5.95
N PRO A 15 17.34 -12.27 -6.84
CA PRO A 15 17.15 -13.66 -7.22
C PRO A 15 18.49 -14.13 -7.80
N ALA A 16 18.86 -15.39 -7.64
CA ALA A 16 20.08 -15.95 -8.23
C ALA A 16 20.19 -15.78 -9.78
N ASP A 17 19.23 -15.13 -10.42
CA ASP A 17 19.15 -14.79 -11.84
C ASP A 17 19.07 -13.26 -12.03
N ALA A 18 19.87 -12.72 -12.95
CA ALA A 18 19.84 -11.32 -13.36
C ALA A 18 18.67 -10.99 -14.31
N ALA A 19 17.88 -11.99 -14.70
CA ALA A 19 16.70 -11.83 -15.54
C ALA A 19 15.54 -11.13 -14.82
N LYS A 20 14.77 -10.37 -15.59
CA LYS A 20 13.52 -9.77 -15.14
C LYS A 20 12.40 -10.80 -15.21
N HIS A 21 11.63 -10.94 -14.12
CA HIS A 21 10.51 -11.86 -14.05
C HIS A 21 9.17 -11.15 -14.31
N HIS A 22 8.93 -10.61 -15.50
CA HIS A 22 7.63 -9.99 -15.79
C HIS A 22 6.50 -11.04 -15.75
N VAL A 23 5.35 -10.72 -15.17
CA VAL A 23 4.24 -11.67 -15.01
C VAL A 23 3.03 -11.25 -15.83
N GLN A 24 2.51 -12.15 -16.66
CA GLN A 24 1.20 -12.00 -17.28
C GLN A 24 0.14 -12.57 -16.32
N THR A 25 -0.81 -11.74 -15.91
CA THR A 25 -1.86 -12.11 -14.97
C THR A 25 -3.12 -11.29 -15.20
N HIS A 26 -4.09 -11.41 -14.30
CA HIS A 26 -5.25 -10.55 -14.27
C HIS A 26 -5.35 -9.82 -12.93
N LEU A 27 -5.83 -8.57 -12.99
CA LEU A 27 -6.18 -7.78 -11.81
C LEU A 27 -7.68 -7.59 -11.73
N THR A 28 -8.21 -7.53 -10.52
CA THR A 28 -9.64 -7.30 -10.29
C THR A 28 -9.90 -5.81 -10.06
N TYR A 29 -10.73 -5.21 -10.90
CA TYR A 29 -11.17 -3.82 -10.81
C TYR A 29 -12.62 -3.71 -10.32
N HIS A 30 -13.05 -2.49 -10.02
CA HIS A 30 -14.46 -2.21 -9.82
C HIS A 30 -15.21 -2.24 -11.15
N LEU A 31 -16.40 -2.88 -11.16
CA LEU A 31 -17.27 -2.86 -12.33
C LEU A 31 -17.99 -1.50 -12.39
N TYR A 32 -17.45 -0.59 -13.19
CA TYR A 32 -18.06 0.72 -13.39
C TYR A 32 -19.17 0.66 -14.44
N ASP A 33 -20.39 0.97 -14.05
CA ASP A 33 -21.59 0.98 -14.89
C ASP A 33 -22.07 2.40 -15.26
N GLY A 34 -21.21 3.41 -15.05
CA GLY A 34 -21.52 4.82 -15.32
C GLY A 34 -22.14 5.58 -14.14
N LEU A 35 -22.50 4.90 -13.05
CA LEU A 35 -23.05 5.54 -11.84
C LEU A 35 -21.99 5.70 -10.75
N PRO A 36 -22.15 6.66 -9.81
CA PRO A 36 -21.36 6.68 -8.58
C PRO A 36 -21.40 5.33 -7.87
N THR A 37 -20.33 4.98 -7.17
CA THR A 37 -20.30 3.76 -6.36
C THR A 37 -21.33 3.84 -5.24
N ALA A 38 -21.96 2.71 -4.91
CA ALA A 38 -22.85 2.62 -3.76
C ALA A 38 -22.05 2.57 -2.44
N ASP A 39 -22.64 3.13 -1.39
CA ASP A 39 -22.16 2.94 -0.03
C ASP A 39 -22.33 1.47 0.36
N VAL A 40 -21.32 0.91 1.03
CA VAL A 40 -21.32 -0.46 1.52
C VAL A 40 -21.70 -0.45 3.00
N TYR A 41 -22.71 -1.23 3.37
CA TYR A 41 -23.13 -1.41 4.77
C TYR A 41 -22.87 -2.86 5.20
N PRO A 42 -21.75 -3.14 5.89
CA PRO A 42 -21.36 -4.52 6.22
C PRO A 42 -22.37 -5.32 7.04
N GLU A 43 -23.24 -4.64 7.79
CA GLU A 43 -24.29 -5.25 8.63
C GLU A 43 -25.62 -5.45 7.90
N ARG A 44 -25.78 -4.92 6.67
CA ARG A 44 -26.99 -5.09 5.86
C ARG A 44 -26.88 -6.32 4.96
N ASP A 45 -28.04 -6.81 4.52
CA ASP A 45 -28.11 -7.89 3.55
C ASP A 45 -27.54 -7.40 2.20
N PRO A 46 -26.46 -8.00 1.67
CA PRO A 46 -25.88 -7.63 0.39
C PRO A 46 -26.86 -7.69 -0.79
N LEU A 47 -27.95 -8.45 -0.68
CA LEU A 47 -28.99 -8.54 -1.70
C LEU A 47 -29.90 -7.29 -1.76
N THR A 48 -29.87 -6.45 -0.73
CA THR A 48 -30.66 -5.21 -0.65
C THR A 48 -29.90 -3.98 -1.16
N ASP A 49 -28.57 -4.07 -1.25
CA ASP A 49 -27.71 -3.00 -1.76
C ASP A 49 -27.40 -3.23 -3.25
N ARG A 50 -27.14 -2.14 -3.98
CA ARG A 50 -26.68 -2.25 -5.38
C ARG A 50 -25.37 -3.04 -5.39
N PRO A 51 -25.26 -4.15 -6.16
CA PRO A 51 -24.09 -5.01 -6.09
C PRO A 51 -22.84 -4.23 -6.48
N VAL A 52 -21.83 -4.25 -5.60
CA VAL A 52 -20.49 -3.76 -5.93
C VAL A 52 -19.83 -4.79 -6.84
N GLY A 53 -20.11 -4.69 -8.14
CA GLY A 53 -19.53 -5.57 -9.13
C GLY A 53 -18.01 -5.47 -9.17
N SER A 54 -17.38 -6.55 -9.61
CA SER A 54 -15.94 -6.57 -9.91
C SER A 54 -15.73 -7.13 -11.31
N ALA A 55 -14.69 -6.67 -11.98
CA ALA A 55 -14.36 -7.10 -13.33
C ALA A 55 -12.86 -7.41 -13.42
N ILE A 56 -12.52 -8.44 -14.19
CA ILE A 56 -11.16 -8.98 -14.27
C ILE A 56 -10.53 -8.52 -15.58
N PHE A 57 -9.35 -7.91 -15.50
CA PHE A 57 -8.65 -7.38 -16.67
C PHE A 57 -7.21 -7.92 -16.76
N PRO A 58 -6.74 -8.29 -17.97
CA PRO A 58 -5.38 -8.77 -18.15
C PRO A 58 -4.38 -7.63 -17.93
N HIS A 59 -3.27 -7.93 -17.27
CA HIS A 59 -2.16 -7.02 -17.05
C HIS A 59 -0.81 -7.75 -17.12
N THR A 60 0.20 -7.03 -17.60
CA THR A 60 1.59 -7.36 -17.34
C THR A 60 2.04 -6.63 -16.07
N ILE A 61 2.48 -7.38 -15.07
CA ILE A 61 3.12 -6.83 -13.86
C ILE A 61 4.63 -6.83 -14.08
N THR A 62 5.23 -5.64 -14.04
CA THR A 62 6.63 -5.43 -14.39
C THR A 62 7.53 -5.61 -13.17
N ASP A 63 8.46 -6.57 -13.23
CA ASP A 63 9.50 -6.75 -12.23
C ASP A 63 10.51 -5.57 -12.21
N VAL A 64 10.65 -4.94 -11.05
CA VAL A 64 11.54 -3.79 -10.85
C VAL A 64 12.95 -4.17 -10.41
N THR A 65 13.32 -5.45 -10.29
CA THR A 65 14.67 -5.89 -9.85
C THR A 65 15.81 -5.14 -10.56
N GLY A 66 16.63 -4.38 -9.83
CA GLY A 66 17.71 -3.54 -10.39
C GLY A 66 17.29 -2.13 -10.86
N ASN A 67 16.00 -1.80 -10.80
CA ASN A 67 15.38 -0.51 -11.14
C ASN A 67 14.55 0.04 -9.98
N GLU A 68 14.74 -0.47 -8.76
CA GLU A 68 13.96 -0.10 -7.58
C GLU A 68 14.01 1.40 -7.29
N GLN A 69 15.15 2.03 -7.57
CA GLN A 69 15.43 3.45 -7.31
C GLN A 69 14.79 4.39 -8.34
N ASP A 70 14.23 3.88 -9.43
CA ASP A 70 13.53 4.70 -10.44
C ASP A 70 12.17 5.19 -9.92
N TYR A 71 11.68 4.61 -8.82
CA TYR A 71 10.36 4.85 -8.24
C TYR A 71 10.49 5.42 -6.83
N THR A 72 9.91 6.61 -6.64
CA THR A 72 9.86 7.31 -5.36
C THR A 72 8.42 7.61 -4.97
N LEU A 73 8.19 7.84 -3.68
CA LEU A 73 6.87 8.22 -3.17
C LEU A 73 6.31 9.46 -3.90
N ASP A 74 7.17 10.41 -4.27
CA ASP A 74 6.75 11.63 -4.95
C ASP A 74 6.55 11.46 -6.46
N ASN A 75 7.27 10.57 -7.16
CA ASN A 75 7.10 10.41 -8.61
C ASN A 75 6.01 9.38 -8.99
N ALA A 76 5.93 8.25 -8.28
CA ALA A 76 5.12 7.09 -8.67
C ALA A 76 4.11 6.72 -7.60
N GLY A 77 4.23 7.26 -6.38
CA GLY A 77 3.37 6.95 -5.25
C GLY A 77 3.86 5.75 -4.43
N PHE A 78 4.92 5.06 -4.86
CA PHE A 78 5.55 3.97 -4.12
C PHE A 78 7.07 4.09 -4.16
N GLN A 79 7.74 3.45 -3.21
CA GLN A 79 9.19 3.41 -3.15
C GLN A 79 9.66 2.12 -2.49
N PHE A 80 10.68 1.50 -3.07
CA PHE A 80 11.37 0.38 -2.42
C PHE A 80 12.55 0.92 -1.64
N VAL A 81 12.72 0.45 -0.40
CA VAL A 81 13.84 0.85 0.47
C VAL A 81 14.43 -0.38 1.14
N HIS A 82 15.74 -0.37 1.34
CA HIS A 82 16.39 -1.38 2.16
C HIS A 82 16.29 -0.97 3.62
N HIS A 83 15.74 -1.84 4.45
CA HIS A 83 15.70 -1.66 5.89
C HIS A 83 15.65 -3.02 6.57
N GLU A 84 16.65 -3.33 7.39
CA GLU A 84 16.63 -4.52 8.22
C GLU A 84 15.89 -4.26 9.55
N SER A 85 14.79 -4.96 9.79
CA SER A 85 14.04 -4.89 11.07
C SER A 85 14.72 -5.70 12.15
N LYS A 86 14.71 -5.25 13.42
CA LYS A 86 15.13 -6.10 14.56
C LYS A 86 14.07 -7.13 14.90
N GLU A 87 12.80 -6.75 14.80
CA GLU A 87 11.68 -7.70 14.90
C GLU A 87 11.62 -8.57 13.65
N LYS A 88 11.60 -9.89 13.82
CA LYS A 88 11.65 -10.86 12.70
C LYS A 88 10.43 -11.78 12.64
N ASP A 89 9.76 -12.03 13.77
CA ASP A 89 8.69 -13.02 13.89
C ASP A 89 7.29 -12.40 13.72
N PHE A 90 7.10 -11.16 14.19
CA PHE A 90 5.82 -10.43 14.15
C PHE A 90 4.64 -11.22 14.73
N LYS A 91 4.86 -11.96 15.81
CA LYS A 91 3.84 -12.80 16.50
C LYS A 91 3.27 -12.16 17.78
N ASP A 92 3.97 -11.19 18.34
CA ASP A 92 3.63 -10.53 19.60
C ASP A 92 3.26 -9.07 19.34
N GLU A 93 2.00 -8.74 19.55
CA GLU A 93 1.46 -7.41 19.28
C GLU A 93 2.13 -6.31 20.11
N ASP A 94 2.45 -6.58 21.37
CA ASP A 94 3.10 -5.62 22.27
C ASP A 94 4.57 -5.42 21.87
N LYS A 95 5.23 -6.48 21.43
CA LYS A 95 6.59 -6.39 20.88
C LYS A 95 6.62 -5.58 19.58
N ILE A 96 5.65 -5.78 18.68
CA ILE A 96 5.52 -4.98 17.45
C ILE A 96 5.40 -3.49 17.79
N LYS A 97 4.49 -3.13 18.71
CA LYS A 97 4.30 -1.73 19.11
C LYS A 97 5.52 -1.15 19.81
N ARG A 98 6.21 -1.92 20.64
CA ARG A 98 7.36 -1.45 21.43
C ARG A 98 8.64 -1.32 20.59
N GLU A 99 8.87 -2.24 19.66
CA GLU A 99 10.15 -2.37 18.95
C GLU A 99 10.06 -2.00 17.47
N TYR A 100 9.04 -2.48 16.75
CA TYR A 100 8.94 -2.28 15.31
C TYR A 100 8.35 -0.91 14.93
N TYR A 101 7.37 -0.40 15.68
CA TYR A 101 6.80 0.93 15.40
C TYR A 101 7.85 2.05 15.44
N PRO A 102 8.76 2.12 16.44
CA PRO A 102 9.86 3.09 16.41
C PRO A 102 10.76 2.99 15.17
N GLU A 103 11.07 1.77 14.71
CA GLU A 103 11.86 1.54 13.50
C GLU A 103 11.15 2.08 12.25
N VAL A 104 9.86 1.79 12.11
CA VAL A 104 9.02 2.29 11.01
C VAL A 104 8.94 3.81 11.02
N MET A 105 8.73 4.41 12.19
CA MET A 105 8.65 5.86 12.33
C MET A 105 9.96 6.54 11.90
N GLU A 106 11.10 6.02 12.33
CA GLU A 106 12.41 6.57 11.97
C GLU A 106 12.71 6.41 10.47
N LEU A 107 12.43 5.23 9.91
CA LEU A 107 12.54 4.99 8.46
C LEU A 107 11.73 6.02 7.67
N LEU A 108 10.47 6.24 8.04
CA LEU A 108 9.60 7.19 7.34
C LEU A 108 10.09 8.63 7.48
N LYS A 109 10.61 9.05 8.64
CA LYS A 109 11.23 10.38 8.80
C LYS A 109 12.42 10.55 7.86
N GLN A 110 13.31 9.56 7.79
CA GLN A 110 14.49 9.59 6.93
C GLN A 110 14.12 9.66 5.44
N VAL A 111 13.12 8.89 5.00
CA VAL A 111 12.72 8.83 3.59
C VAL A 111 11.93 10.07 3.16
N THR A 112 11.03 10.57 4.02
CA THR A 112 10.08 11.62 3.64
C THR A 112 10.47 13.02 4.09
N GLY A 113 11.39 13.14 5.06
CA GLY A 113 11.70 14.41 5.72
C GLY A 113 10.62 14.89 6.70
N GLY A 114 9.59 14.07 6.98
CA GLY A 114 8.54 14.39 7.94
C GLY A 114 9.07 14.61 9.36
N SER A 115 8.45 15.52 10.11
CA SER A 115 8.84 15.88 11.48
C SER A 115 8.20 14.98 12.53
N ARG A 116 6.96 14.52 12.30
CA ARG A 116 6.23 13.59 13.18
C ARG A 116 5.60 12.46 12.37
N VAL A 117 5.72 11.25 12.89
CA VAL A 117 5.08 10.05 12.34
C VAL A 117 4.20 9.44 13.43
N PHE A 118 2.97 9.10 13.08
CA PHE A 118 2.00 8.47 13.96
C PHE A 118 1.53 7.15 13.33
N VAL A 119 1.81 6.03 13.99
CA VAL A 119 1.33 4.71 13.58
C VAL A 119 -0.05 4.48 14.20
N PHE A 120 -1.08 4.32 13.38
CA PHE A 120 -2.44 4.14 13.87
C PHE A 120 -2.90 2.69 13.88
N ASP A 121 -2.38 1.85 12.97
CA ASP A 121 -2.61 0.42 12.98
C ASP A 121 -1.46 -0.37 12.33
N HIS A 122 -1.54 -1.68 12.48
CA HIS A 122 -0.83 -2.62 11.64
C HIS A 122 -1.69 -3.85 11.35
N THR A 123 -1.35 -4.57 10.29
CA THR A 123 -1.94 -5.86 9.97
C THR A 123 -0.84 -6.85 9.66
N VAL A 124 -0.74 -7.91 10.46
CA VAL A 124 0.05 -9.09 10.12
C VAL A 124 -0.84 -10.01 9.28
N ARG A 125 -0.27 -10.60 8.23
CA ARG A 125 -0.91 -11.67 7.46
C ARG A 125 0.02 -12.87 7.51
N ASN A 126 -0.30 -13.83 8.37
CA ASN A 126 0.41 -15.10 8.47
C ASN A 126 -0.30 -16.21 7.70
N LYS A 127 0.28 -17.42 7.66
CA LYS A 127 -0.31 -18.57 6.96
C LYS A 127 -1.74 -18.91 7.40
N LYS A 128 -2.07 -18.79 8.68
CA LYS A 128 -3.39 -19.15 9.23
C LYS A 128 -4.43 -18.11 8.80
N GLU A 129 -4.14 -16.83 9.02
CA GLU A 129 -5.04 -15.72 8.69
C GLU A 129 -5.26 -15.59 7.18
N SER A 130 -4.21 -15.81 6.39
CA SER A 130 -4.30 -15.72 4.92
C SER A 130 -5.29 -16.73 4.32
N LEU A 131 -5.57 -17.83 5.02
CA LEU A 131 -6.47 -18.90 4.57
C LEU A 131 -7.91 -18.75 5.07
N THR A 132 -8.17 -17.94 6.11
CA THR A 132 -9.47 -17.93 6.81
C THR A 132 -10.17 -16.59 6.80
N VAL A 133 -9.46 -15.50 7.09
CA VAL A 133 -10.04 -14.15 7.27
C VAL A 133 -8.94 -13.14 6.95
N GLY A 134 -8.92 -12.61 5.73
CA GLY A 134 -7.90 -11.61 5.33
C GLY A 134 -6.70 -12.17 4.57
N GLY A 135 -6.94 -13.01 3.56
CA GLY A 135 -5.95 -13.24 2.52
C GLY A 135 -5.52 -11.94 1.80
N PRO A 136 -4.47 -12.01 0.96
CA PRO A 136 -4.07 -10.90 0.11
C PRO A 136 -5.24 -10.31 -0.69
N VAL A 137 -5.43 -8.99 -0.63
CA VAL A 137 -6.53 -8.31 -1.35
C VAL A 137 -6.19 -8.24 -2.84
N GLN A 138 -6.97 -8.93 -3.68
CA GLN A 138 -6.75 -9.00 -5.13
C GLN A 138 -7.56 -7.98 -5.95
N LYS A 139 -8.33 -7.12 -5.28
CA LYS A 139 -8.99 -5.97 -5.91
C LYS A 139 -8.04 -4.78 -5.90
N VAL A 140 -7.94 -4.05 -7.02
CA VAL A 140 -7.14 -2.83 -7.11
C VAL A 140 -7.83 -1.73 -6.32
N HIS A 141 -7.11 -1.12 -5.38
CA HIS A 141 -7.64 -0.10 -4.48
C HIS A 141 -6.57 0.90 -4.02
N VAL A 142 -7.03 1.99 -3.40
CA VAL A 142 -6.24 2.85 -2.50
C VAL A 142 -6.98 2.91 -1.17
N ASP A 143 -6.30 2.67 -0.06
CA ASP A 143 -6.89 2.57 1.29
C ASP A 143 -7.70 3.79 1.71
N HIS A 144 -7.31 4.98 1.25
CA HIS A 144 -7.91 6.24 1.65
C HIS A 144 -8.27 7.09 0.43
N SER A 145 -9.48 7.66 0.47
CA SER A 145 -9.84 8.80 -0.34
C SER A 145 -9.23 10.09 0.21
N TYR A 146 -9.25 11.17 -0.59
CA TYR A 146 -8.78 12.47 -0.11
C TYR A 146 -9.60 13.05 1.04
N ALA A 147 -10.89 12.71 1.13
CA ALA A 147 -11.77 13.19 2.20
C ALA A 147 -11.65 12.35 3.48
N ASP A 148 -11.08 11.14 3.39
CA ASP A 148 -10.95 10.21 4.52
C ASP A 148 -9.88 10.65 5.51
N VAL A 149 -8.69 11.01 5.03
CA VAL A 149 -7.54 11.27 5.91
C VAL A 149 -7.76 12.43 6.89
N PRO A 150 -8.39 13.57 6.52
CA PRO A 150 -8.75 14.57 7.52
C PRO A 150 -9.68 14.04 8.63
N ARG A 151 -10.56 13.08 8.33
CA ARG A 151 -11.40 12.42 9.34
C ARG A 151 -10.56 11.47 10.19
N LEU A 152 -9.66 10.71 9.57
CA LEU A 152 -8.72 9.81 10.26
C LEU A 152 -7.84 10.56 11.27
N VAL A 153 -7.29 11.71 10.88
CA VAL A 153 -6.49 12.57 11.77
C VAL A 153 -7.34 13.06 12.94
N LYS A 154 -8.57 13.54 12.69
CA LYS A 154 -9.50 13.97 13.75
C LYS A 154 -9.90 12.83 14.69
N PHE A 155 -10.01 11.61 14.17
CA PHE A 155 -10.35 10.44 14.97
C PHE A 155 -9.22 10.01 15.91
N HIS A 156 -7.98 9.94 15.40
CA HIS A 156 -6.84 9.48 16.19
C HIS A 156 -6.17 10.56 17.04
N LEU A 157 -6.23 11.83 16.62
CA LEU A 157 -5.53 12.96 17.24
C LEU A 157 -6.48 14.16 17.42
N PRO A 158 -7.64 13.99 18.10
CA PRO A 158 -8.71 15.00 18.12
C PRO A 158 -8.25 16.37 18.67
N ASP A 159 -7.41 16.36 19.72
CA ASP A 159 -6.97 17.58 20.41
C ASP A 159 -5.99 18.44 19.59
N GLU A 160 -5.28 17.82 18.63
CA GLU A 160 -4.26 18.47 17.82
C GLU A 160 -4.64 18.59 16.34
N ALA A 161 -5.74 17.94 15.92
CA ALA A 161 -6.08 17.74 14.51
C ALA A 161 -6.17 19.05 13.72
N GLU A 162 -6.74 20.10 14.31
CA GLU A 162 -6.87 21.40 13.63
C GLU A 162 -5.52 22.02 13.26
N GLU A 163 -4.52 21.91 14.14
CA GLU A 163 -3.18 22.44 13.87
C GLU A 163 -2.40 21.53 12.92
N LEU A 164 -2.51 20.20 13.10
CA LEU A 164 -1.83 19.22 12.26
C LEU A 164 -2.29 19.28 10.79
N LEU A 165 -3.60 19.50 10.56
CA LEU A 165 -4.18 19.56 9.21
C LEU A 165 -3.90 20.88 8.46
N LYS A 166 -3.31 21.89 9.12
CA LYS A 166 -2.83 23.11 8.45
C LYS A 166 -1.50 22.89 7.69
N ARG A 167 -0.81 21.78 7.97
CA ARG A 167 0.49 21.45 7.38
C ARG A 167 0.36 20.36 6.34
N ARG A 168 1.47 20.03 5.66
CA ARG A 168 1.51 18.89 4.76
C ARG A 168 1.34 17.61 5.57
N VAL A 169 0.34 16.82 5.19
CA VAL A 169 0.03 15.49 5.72
C VAL A 169 0.16 14.45 4.61
N GLN A 170 0.78 13.32 4.93
CA GLN A 170 0.84 12.13 4.09
C GLN A 170 0.33 10.93 4.88
N VAL A 171 -0.21 9.94 4.17
CA VAL A 171 -0.38 8.58 4.72
C VAL A 171 0.44 7.63 3.87
N VAL A 172 1.31 6.87 4.54
CA VAL A 172 2.19 5.89 3.91
C VAL A 172 2.04 4.56 4.65
N ASN A 173 1.72 3.52 3.88
CA ASN A 173 1.78 2.15 4.37
C ASN A 173 3.21 1.64 4.20
N VAL A 174 3.75 1.02 5.25
CA VAL A 174 5.03 0.32 5.22
C VAL A 174 4.75 -1.16 5.12
N TRP A 175 4.92 -1.71 3.93
CA TRP A 175 4.68 -3.12 3.63
C TRP A 175 5.99 -3.90 3.63
N ARG A 176 6.09 -4.89 4.50
CA ARG A 176 7.28 -5.70 4.71
C ARG A 176 6.97 -7.20 4.59
N PRO A 177 7.70 -7.96 3.78
CA PRO A 177 7.70 -9.41 3.87
C PRO A 177 8.24 -9.92 5.21
N ILE A 178 7.60 -10.95 5.77
CA ILE A 178 8.15 -11.70 6.91
C ILE A 178 9.07 -12.82 6.40
N LYS A 179 8.77 -13.34 5.20
CA LYS A 179 9.58 -14.30 4.44
C LYS A 179 9.67 -13.87 2.97
N PRO A 180 10.62 -14.38 2.18
CA PRO A 180 10.68 -14.10 0.74
C PRO A 180 9.35 -14.39 0.02
N ILE A 181 8.92 -13.46 -0.84
CA ILE A 181 7.60 -13.50 -1.49
C ILE A 181 7.68 -13.98 -2.94
N TYR A 182 6.99 -15.08 -3.20
CA TYR A 182 6.81 -15.65 -4.53
C TYR A 182 5.33 -15.81 -4.89
N LYS A 183 4.51 -16.27 -3.94
CA LYS A 183 3.07 -16.44 -4.09
C LYS A 183 2.33 -15.19 -3.67
N ASP A 184 1.32 -14.82 -4.45
CA ASP A 184 0.48 -13.64 -4.23
C ASP A 184 1.28 -12.36 -3.92
N PRO A 185 2.28 -11.96 -4.74
CA PRO A 185 3.05 -10.74 -4.53
C PRO A 185 2.21 -9.46 -4.57
N LEU A 186 2.77 -8.38 -4.00
CA LEU A 186 2.18 -7.04 -4.04
C LEU A 186 2.53 -6.34 -5.36
N ALA A 187 1.51 -5.97 -6.12
CA ALA A 187 1.61 -5.06 -7.25
C ALA A 187 1.25 -3.63 -6.82
N VAL A 188 2.07 -2.68 -7.25
CA VAL A 188 1.90 -1.23 -7.04
C VAL A 188 1.81 -0.53 -8.40
N ALA A 189 0.82 0.34 -8.56
CA ALA A 189 0.64 1.10 -9.79
C ALA A 189 1.52 2.34 -9.80
N ASP A 190 2.11 2.66 -10.95
CA ASP A 190 2.73 3.97 -11.16
C ASP A 190 1.65 5.04 -11.32
N LYS A 191 1.53 5.91 -10.32
CA LYS A 191 0.52 6.97 -10.29
C LYS A 191 0.53 7.87 -11.53
N ARG A 192 1.65 8.03 -12.21
CA ARG A 192 1.74 8.81 -13.47
C ARG A 192 0.90 8.22 -14.60
N THR A 193 0.51 6.95 -14.47
CA THR A 193 -0.31 6.22 -15.44
C THR A 193 -1.76 6.05 -14.99
N VAL A 194 -2.11 6.48 -13.77
CA VAL A 194 -3.45 6.36 -13.18
C VAL A 194 -4.07 7.76 -13.07
N PRO A 195 -4.93 8.14 -14.01
CA PRO A 195 -5.56 9.44 -13.98
C PRO A 195 -6.60 9.54 -12.85
N GLU A 196 -6.94 10.76 -12.42
CA GLU A 196 -7.84 10.97 -11.28
C GLU A 196 -9.26 10.49 -11.57
N GLU A 197 -9.72 10.54 -12.82
CA GLU A 197 -11.04 10.07 -13.25
C GLU A 197 -11.24 8.56 -13.11
N ASP A 198 -10.16 7.79 -12.95
CA ASP A 198 -10.21 6.34 -12.73
C ASP A 198 -10.38 6.00 -11.24
N LEU A 199 -10.21 6.96 -10.34
CA LEU A 199 -10.44 6.80 -8.91
C LEU A 199 -11.93 6.98 -8.59
N LEU A 200 -12.53 5.93 -8.04
CA LEU A 200 -13.93 5.89 -7.63
C LEU A 200 -14.02 5.85 -6.10
N THR A 201 -14.54 6.91 -5.51
CA THR A 201 -14.71 7.02 -4.05
C THR A 201 -15.71 5.99 -3.53
N GLN A 202 -15.23 4.95 -2.85
CA GLN A 202 -16.06 3.93 -2.24
C GLN A 202 -16.15 4.14 -0.72
N LYS A 203 -17.38 4.28 -0.20
CA LYS A 203 -17.62 4.42 1.24
C LYS A 203 -18.07 3.09 1.83
N THR A 204 -17.54 2.79 3.01
CA THR A 204 -18.04 1.74 3.89
C THR A 204 -18.58 2.39 5.15
N VAL A 205 -19.86 2.22 5.43
CA VAL A 205 -20.57 2.89 6.52
C VAL A 205 -20.86 1.90 7.64
N PHE A 206 -20.28 2.16 8.81
CA PHE A 206 -20.55 1.44 10.06
C PHE A 206 -21.51 2.27 10.94
N PRO A 207 -22.13 1.67 11.96
CA PRO A 207 -23.07 2.39 12.82
C PRO A 207 -22.51 3.66 13.50
N ARG A 208 -21.19 3.72 13.72
CA ARG A 208 -20.54 4.82 14.48
C ARG A 208 -19.50 5.61 13.71
N TYR A 209 -19.08 5.13 12.54
CA TYR A 209 -18.04 5.76 11.74
C TYR A 209 -18.17 5.32 10.28
N GLN A 210 -17.48 6.01 9.39
CA GLN A 210 -17.35 5.62 7.99
C GLN A 210 -15.88 5.53 7.63
N LEU A 211 -15.57 4.66 6.68
CA LEU A 211 -14.29 4.59 5.99
C LEU A 211 -14.53 4.93 4.52
N GLU A 212 -13.60 5.61 3.89
CA GLU A 212 -13.72 5.99 2.48
C GLU A 212 -12.40 5.72 1.74
N ALA A 213 -12.43 4.82 0.77
CA ALA A 213 -11.30 4.36 -0.03
C ALA A 213 -11.49 4.75 -1.51
N PHE A 214 -10.48 4.51 -2.35
CA PHE A 214 -10.68 4.50 -3.80
C PHE A 214 -10.73 3.07 -4.33
N ALA A 215 -11.84 2.72 -4.99
CA ALA A 215 -11.88 1.65 -5.96
C ALA A 215 -11.42 2.21 -7.32
N LEU A 216 -11.03 1.33 -8.26
CA LEU A 216 -10.52 1.78 -9.56
C LEU A 216 -11.37 1.30 -10.73
N LYS A 217 -11.51 2.17 -11.74
CA LYS A 217 -11.92 1.80 -13.09
C LYS A 217 -10.79 1.03 -13.78
N PRO A 218 -11.11 0.04 -14.63
CA PRO A 218 -10.11 -0.61 -15.45
C PRO A 218 -9.61 0.34 -16.54
N ASN A 219 -8.29 0.38 -16.74
CA ASN A 219 -7.67 1.16 -17.80
C ASN A 219 -6.41 0.44 -18.29
N PRO A 220 -6.30 0.11 -19.59
CA PRO A 220 -5.13 -0.56 -20.13
C PRO A 220 -3.84 0.27 -20.04
N ALA A 221 -3.94 1.59 -19.82
CA ALA A 221 -2.79 2.46 -19.62
C ALA A 221 -2.14 2.28 -18.23
N HIS A 222 -2.85 1.72 -17.25
CA HIS A 222 -2.31 1.48 -15.90
C HIS A 222 -1.11 0.55 -15.95
N LYS A 223 0.04 1.03 -15.47
CA LYS A 223 1.27 0.23 -15.33
C LYS A 223 1.46 -0.21 -13.89
N PHE A 224 1.59 -1.52 -13.70
CA PHE A 224 1.86 -2.13 -12.39
C PHE A 224 3.26 -2.69 -12.32
N TYR A 225 3.82 -2.59 -11.13
CA TYR A 225 5.17 -2.96 -10.79
C TYR A 225 5.18 -3.84 -9.55
N TYR A 226 6.17 -4.72 -9.46
CA TYR A 226 6.42 -5.51 -8.26
C TYR A 226 7.90 -5.86 -8.16
N ARG A 227 8.34 -6.30 -6.98
CA ARG A 227 9.70 -6.82 -6.80
C ARG A 227 9.67 -8.35 -6.74
N TYR A 228 10.24 -9.02 -7.73
CA TYR A 228 10.34 -10.48 -7.72
C TYR A 228 11.19 -10.97 -6.55
N GLY A 229 10.75 -12.01 -5.85
CA GLY A 229 11.50 -12.61 -4.74
C GLY A 229 11.72 -11.65 -3.55
N GLN A 230 10.86 -10.65 -3.36
CA GLN A 230 11.05 -9.60 -2.36
C GLN A 230 11.31 -10.20 -0.96
N THR A 231 12.47 -9.88 -0.39
CA THR A 231 12.94 -10.37 0.90
C THR A 231 12.55 -9.43 2.05
N PRO A 232 12.61 -9.88 3.32
CA PRO A 232 12.19 -9.08 4.47
C PRO A 232 12.93 -7.76 4.67
N ASP A 233 14.13 -7.62 4.10
CA ASP A 233 14.96 -6.41 4.13
C ASP A 233 14.60 -5.40 3.02
N ILE A 234 13.86 -5.82 1.99
CA ILE A 234 13.33 -4.92 0.96
C ILE A 234 11.89 -4.55 1.33
N VAL A 235 11.69 -3.29 1.72
CA VAL A 235 10.40 -2.76 2.17
C VAL A 235 9.76 -1.96 1.04
N THR A 236 8.46 -2.15 0.84
CA THR A 236 7.66 -1.31 -0.07
C THR A 236 6.93 -0.25 0.73
N LEU A 237 7.22 1.01 0.45
CA LEU A 237 6.46 2.15 0.93
C LEU A 237 5.37 2.47 -0.08
N ILE A 238 4.12 2.59 0.38
CA ILE A 238 2.95 2.85 -0.48
C ILE A 238 2.29 4.11 0.03
N LYS A 239 2.33 5.19 -0.74
CA LYS A 239 1.61 6.42 -0.44
C LYS A 239 0.13 6.19 -0.69
N THR A 240 -0.70 6.23 0.35
CA THR A 240 -2.16 6.10 0.23
C THR A 240 -2.85 7.46 0.26
N TYR A 241 -2.17 8.50 0.74
CA TYR A 241 -2.65 9.88 0.71
C TYR A 241 -1.53 10.93 0.72
N GLU A 242 -1.79 12.07 0.09
CA GLU A 242 -1.00 13.29 0.17
C GLU A 242 -1.91 14.52 0.09
N SER A 243 -1.70 15.43 1.03
CA SER A 243 -2.37 16.74 1.08
C SER A 243 -1.87 17.71 0.01
N LYS A 244 -0.58 17.65 -0.35
CA LYS A 244 -0.01 18.44 -1.45
C LYS A 244 -0.66 18.05 -2.78
N THR A 245 -1.10 19.04 -3.56
CA THR A 245 -1.87 18.81 -4.80
C THR A 245 -1.04 18.94 -6.07
N ASP A 246 0.17 19.48 -5.99
CA ASP A 246 1.00 19.82 -7.13
C ASP A 246 2.34 19.07 -7.14
N GLY A 247 2.73 18.59 -8.33
CA GLY A 247 4.08 18.07 -8.60
C GLY A 247 4.45 16.77 -7.89
N VAL A 248 3.51 16.10 -7.20
CA VAL A 248 3.76 14.83 -6.50
C VAL A 248 2.61 13.85 -6.70
N ALA A 249 2.93 12.56 -6.73
CA ALA A 249 1.95 11.49 -6.65
C ALA A 249 1.20 11.59 -5.32
N ARG A 250 -0.14 11.50 -5.39
CA ARG A 250 -1.02 11.68 -4.22
C ARG A 250 -1.55 10.40 -3.60
N ASN A 251 -1.44 9.30 -4.32
CA ASN A 251 -1.76 7.95 -3.89
C ASN A 251 -1.04 6.95 -4.80
N CYS A 252 -1.12 5.68 -4.45
CA CYS A 252 -0.63 4.54 -5.20
C CYS A 252 -1.67 3.43 -5.15
N PRO A 253 -2.44 3.23 -6.23
CA PRO A 253 -3.27 2.05 -6.35
C PRO A 253 -2.42 0.80 -6.24
N HIS A 254 -2.91 -0.19 -5.53
CA HIS A 254 -2.17 -1.43 -5.31
C HIS A 254 -3.11 -2.61 -5.17
N SER A 255 -2.54 -3.80 -5.33
CA SER A 255 -3.26 -5.05 -5.24
C SER A 255 -2.30 -6.21 -5.02
N SER A 256 -2.79 -7.31 -4.48
CA SER A 256 -2.14 -8.60 -4.65
C SER A 256 -2.50 -9.18 -6.01
N PHE A 257 -1.57 -9.89 -6.66
CA PHE A 257 -1.88 -10.60 -7.89
C PHE A 257 -1.46 -12.05 -7.84
N VAL A 258 -2.15 -12.91 -8.60
CA VAL A 258 -1.79 -14.31 -8.73
C VAL A 258 -0.66 -14.41 -9.75
N ASN A 259 0.49 -14.95 -9.37
CA ASN A 259 1.51 -15.37 -10.33
C ASN A 259 1.27 -16.85 -10.69
N PRO A 260 0.94 -17.16 -11.97
CA PRO A 260 0.67 -18.53 -12.40
C PRO A 260 1.79 -19.53 -12.12
N GLU A 261 3.04 -19.07 -12.10
CA GLU A 261 4.22 -19.92 -11.91
C GLU A 261 4.45 -20.33 -10.45
N THR A 262 3.89 -19.57 -9.50
CA THR A 262 4.14 -19.74 -8.07
C THR A 262 2.88 -20.07 -7.27
N VAL A 263 1.79 -20.47 -7.94
CA VAL A 263 0.51 -20.82 -7.27
C VAL A 263 0.65 -21.93 -6.23
N ASN A 264 1.62 -22.84 -6.41
CA ASN A 264 1.89 -23.97 -5.51
C ASN A 264 2.96 -23.66 -4.45
N TYR A 265 3.51 -22.44 -4.44
CA TYR A 265 4.53 -22.04 -3.48
C TYR A 265 3.89 -21.77 -2.10
N PRO A 266 4.69 -21.70 -1.02
CA PRO A 266 4.20 -21.33 0.29
C PRO A 266 3.42 -20.01 0.26
N VAL A 267 2.37 -19.93 1.08
CA VAL A 267 1.59 -18.69 1.20
C VAL A 267 2.47 -17.55 1.71
N ARG A 268 2.23 -16.35 1.17
CA ARG A 268 2.91 -15.13 1.59
C ARG A 268 2.67 -14.84 3.07
N GLU A 269 3.70 -14.36 3.74
CA GLU A 269 3.65 -13.82 5.10
C GLU A 269 4.21 -12.39 5.09
N SER A 270 3.43 -11.43 5.58
CA SER A 270 3.79 -10.00 5.52
C SER A 270 3.20 -9.22 6.69
N ILE A 271 3.81 -8.09 7.02
CA ILE A 271 3.23 -7.06 7.88
C ILE A 271 3.05 -5.77 7.09
N GLU A 272 1.93 -5.10 7.30
CA GLU A 272 1.68 -3.74 6.84
C GLU A 272 1.45 -2.83 8.04
N THR A 273 2.16 -1.71 8.10
CA THR A 273 2.04 -0.71 9.16
C THR A 273 1.58 0.61 8.55
N ARG A 274 0.45 1.15 9.01
CA ARG A 274 -0.13 2.36 8.43
C ARG A 274 0.22 3.59 9.27
N CYS A 275 0.78 4.58 8.60
CA CYS A 275 1.41 5.72 9.25
C CYS A 275 0.89 7.03 8.67
N ILE A 276 0.54 7.96 9.56
CA ILE A 276 0.31 9.37 9.21
C ILE A 276 1.63 10.12 9.43
N ILE A 277 2.04 10.91 8.45
CA ILE A 277 3.26 11.70 8.48
C ILE A 277 2.89 13.17 8.41
N PHE A 278 3.40 13.96 9.35
CA PHE A 278 3.25 15.42 9.40
C PHE A 278 4.60 16.08 9.14
N HIS A 279 4.57 17.16 8.36
CA HIS A 279 5.75 17.97 8.02
C HIS A 279 5.80 19.25 8.84
#